data_AF-A0A2D7BTY2-F1
#
_entry.id   AF-A0A2D7BTY2-F1
#
_cell.length_a   1.000
_cell.length_b   1.000
_cell.length_c   1.000
_cell.angle_alpha   90.00
_cell.angle_beta   90.00
_cell.angle_gamma   90.00
#
_symmetry.space_group_name_H-M   'P 1'
#
loop_
_entity.id
_entity.type
_entity.pdbx_description
1 polymer ?
#
loop_
_entity_poly.entity_id
_entity_poly.type
_entity_poly.pdbx_seq_one_letter_code
_entity_poly.pdbx_strand_id
1 'polypeptide(L)'
;MKINKLKITIRDREFDFGVPESEYIVFKKAEKSIVELIENMKFPEHKLDNAILNAALGIAKENENLKEKVNELDDRVTELTKKIEIFLNQ
;
A
#
# COMPACT_ATOMS: atom_id res chain seq x y z
N MET A 1 -11.62 20.20 9.45
CA MET A 1 -10.69 19.51 8.53
C MET A 1 -11.19 19.74 7.11
N LYS A 2 -10.36 20.29 6.22
CA LYS A 2 -10.76 20.47 4.81
C LYS A 2 -10.70 19.13 4.08
N ILE A 3 -11.71 18.86 3.26
CA ILE A 3 -11.86 17.64 2.47
C ILE A 3 -11.79 18.04 1.00
N ASN A 4 -10.91 17.40 0.25
CA ASN A 4 -10.82 17.52 -1.20
C ASN A 4 -11.67 16.42 -1.84
N LYS A 5 -12.53 16.81 -2.79
CA LYS A 5 -13.29 15.85 -3.60
C LYS A 5 -12.41 15.40 -4.76
N LEU A 6 -12.25 14.10 -4.89
CA LEU A 6 -11.47 13.46 -5.96
C LEU A 6 -12.36 12.52 -6.74
N LYS A 7 -12.05 12.39 -8.01
CA LYS A 7 -12.69 11.44 -8.91
C LYS A 7 -11.60 10.61 -9.55
N ILE A 8 -11.79 9.29 -9.56
CA ILE A 8 -10.98 8.37 -10.35
C ILE A 8 -11.89 7.67 -11.35
N THR A 9 -11.40 7.44 -12.55
CA THR A 9 -12.10 6.66 -13.57
C THR A 9 -11.28 5.40 -13.82
N ILE A 10 -11.94 4.25 -13.69
CA ILE A 10 -11.37 2.95 -14.06
C ILE A 10 -12.31 2.34 -15.09
N ARG A 11 -11.80 2.13 -16.30
CA ARG A 11 -12.61 1.79 -17.49
C ARG A 11 -13.78 2.77 -17.70
N ASP A 12 -15.01 2.28 -17.62
CA ASP A 12 -16.26 3.00 -17.82
C ASP A 12 -16.92 3.45 -16.49
N ARG A 13 -16.31 3.13 -15.35
CA ARG A 13 -16.84 3.46 -14.02
C ARG A 13 -16.08 4.62 -13.38
N GLU A 14 -16.83 5.61 -12.91
CA GLU A 14 -16.32 6.72 -12.10
C GLU A 14 -16.55 6.45 -10.61
N PHE A 15 -15.55 6.78 -9.79
CA PHE A 15 -15.62 6.68 -8.34
C PHE A 15 -15.26 8.02 -7.71
N ASP A 16 -16.15 8.52 -6.86
CA ASP A 16 -15.98 9.79 -6.15
C ASP A 16 -15.57 9.55 -4.70
N PHE A 17 -14.53 10.27 -4.26
CA PHE A 17 -13.96 10.15 -2.91
C PHE A 17 -13.80 11.51 -2.24
N GLY A 18 -13.95 11.54 -0.92
CA GLY A 18 -13.52 12.65 -0.08
C GLY A 18 -12.22 12.29 0.62
N VAL A 19 -11.15 13.04 0.38
CA VAL A 19 -9.84 12.82 0.99
C VAL A 19 -9.46 14.02 1.87
N PRO A 20 -8.97 13.80 3.10
CA PRO A 20 -8.43 14.89 3.91
C PRO A 20 -7.33 15.66 3.16
N GLU A 21 -7.26 16.98 3.33
CA GLU A 21 -6.24 17.81 2.65
C GLU A 21 -4.80 17.33 2.92
N SER A 22 -4.52 16.82 4.12
CA SER A 22 -3.23 16.23 4.51
C SER A 22 -2.84 15.00 3.70
N GLU A 23 -3.81 14.28 3.14
CA GLU A 23 -3.59 13.04 2.39
C GLU A 23 -3.70 13.24 0.87
N TYR A 24 -4.08 14.43 0.40
CA TYR A 24 -4.29 14.71 -1.02
C TYR A 24 -3.06 14.36 -1.89
N ILE A 25 -1.86 14.77 -1.46
CA ILE A 25 -0.61 14.50 -2.19
C ILE A 25 -0.33 13.00 -2.25
N VAL A 26 -0.57 12.30 -1.14
CA VAL A 26 -0.36 10.84 -1.04
C VAL A 26 -1.31 10.12 -1.99
N PHE A 27 -2.60 10.50 -1.96
CA PHE A 27 -3.61 9.95 -2.86
C PHE A 27 -3.23 10.18 -4.32
N LYS A 28 -2.86 11.41 -4.70
CA LYS A 28 -2.50 11.73 -6.10
C LYS A 28 -1.28 10.95 -6.59
N LYS A 29 -0.34 10.61 -5.71
CA LYS A 29 0.78 9.72 -6.05
C LYS A 29 0.33 8.28 -6.25
N ALA A 30 -0.61 7.79 -5.43
CA ALA A 30 -1.11 6.43 -5.47
C ALA A 30 -2.15 6.19 -6.59
N GLU A 31 -2.86 7.23 -7.03
CA GLU A 31 -3.95 7.18 -8.02
C GLU A 31 -3.53 6.39 -9.27
N LYS A 32 -2.39 6.73 -9.87
CA LYS A 32 -1.87 6.04 -11.05
C LYS A 32 -1.58 4.56 -10.78
N SER A 33 -0.94 4.26 -9.64
CA SER A 33 -0.62 2.88 -9.27
C SER A 33 -1.86 2.02 -9.02
N ILE A 34 -2.92 2.59 -8.43
CA ILE A 34 -4.19 1.90 -8.21
C ILE A 34 -4.83 1.53 -9.55
N VAL A 35 -4.89 2.48 -10.49
CA VAL A 35 -5.44 2.25 -11.83
C VAL A 35 -4.63 1.17 -12.56
N GLU A 36 -3.30 1.30 -12.59
CA GLU A 36 -2.44 0.30 -13.24
C GLU A 36 -2.58 -1.10 -12.64
N LEU A 37 -2.65 -1.19 -11.30
CA LEU A 37 -2.78 -2.48 -10.62
C LEU A 37 -4.11 -3.16 -10.95
N ILE A 38 -5.20 -2.42 -11.03
CA ILE A 38 -6.50 -2.95 -11.42
C ILE A 38 -6.50 -3.32 -12.91
N GLU A 39 -6.08 -2.42 -13.81
CA GLU A 39 -6.12 -2.67 -15.26
C GLU A 39 -5.24 -3.83 -15.73
N ASN A 40 -4.13 -4.10 -15.04
CA ASN A 40 -3.27 -5.25 -15.34
C ASN A 40 -3.88 -6.60 -14.96
N MET A 41 -4.97 -6.63 -14.19
CA MET A 41 -5.66 -7.88 -13.89
C MET A 41 -6.47 -8.36 -15.09
N LYS A 42 -6.40 -9.67 -15.37
CA LYS A 42 -7.30 -10.29 -16.36
C LYS A 42 -8.64 -10.61 -15.71
N PHE A 43 -9.66 -9.79 -16.01
CA PHE A 43 -11.04 -10.03 -15.58
C PHE A 43 -12.03 -9.54 -16.66
N PRO A 44 -13.19 -10.19 -16.79
CA PRO A 44 -14.28 -9.69 -17.64
C PRO A 44 -14.74 -8.30 -17.19
N GLU A 45 -15.12 -7.41 -18.11
CA GLU A 45 -15.53 -6.02 -17.79
C GLU A 45 -16.60 -5.94 -16.70
N HIS A 46 -17.59 -6.83 -16.73
CA HIS A 46 -18.67 -6.88 -15.73
C HIS A 46 -18.22 -7.33 -14.32
N LYS A 47 -16.93 -7.62 -14.12
CA LYS A 47 -16.35 -8.07 -12.84
C LYS A 47 -15.31 -7.09 -12.29
N LEU A 48 -15.42 -5.80 -12.59
CA LEU A 48 -14.52 -4.77 -12.02
C LEU A 48 -14.48 -4.84 -10.48
N ASP A 49 -15.62 -5.10 -9.84
CA ASP A 49 -15.69 -5.21 -8.38
C ASP A 49 -14.83 -6.37 -7.85
N ASN A 50 -14.77 -7.49 -8.58
CA ASN A 50 -13.87 -8.61 -8.23
C ASN A 50 -12.40 -8.25 -8.45
N ALA A 51 -12.09 -7.45 -9.47
CA ALA A 51 -10.72 -6.99 -9.71
C ALA A 51 -10.25 -6.06 -8.59
N ILE A 52 -11.11 -5.11 -8.18
CA ILE A 52 -10.87 -4.23 -7.03
C ILE A 52 -10.68 -5.05 -5.74
N LEU A 53 -11.52 -6.06 -5.51
CA LEU A 53 -11.37 -6.94 -4.35
C LEU A 53 -10.04 -7.72 -4.37
N ASN A 54 -9.69 -8.32 -5.51
CA ASN A 54 -8.45 -9.07 -5.65
C ASN A 54 -7.21 -8.16 -5.53
N ALA A 55 -7.29 -6.94 -6.06
CA ALA A 55 -6.29 -5.89 -5.86
C ALA A 55 -6.07 -5.58 -4.38
N ALA A 56 -7.16 -5.33 -3.65
CA ALA A 56 -7.10 -5.06 -2.22
C ALA A 56 -6.51 -6.24 -1.42
N LEU A 57 -6.91 -7.48 -1.76
CA LEU A 57 -6.38 -8.70 -1.13
C LEU A 57 -4.88 -8.88 -1.39
N GLY A 58 -4.42 -8.63 -2.63
CA GLY A 58 -3.01 -8.68 -2.98
C GLY A 58 -2.17 -7.69 -2.17
N ILE A 59 -2.61 -6.43 -2.11
CA ILE A 59 -1.94 -5.37 -1.34
C ILE A 59 -1.94 -5.69 0.16
N ALA A 60 -3.03 -6.21 0.71
CA ALA A 60 -3.12 -6.59 2.12
C ALA A 60 -2.09 -7.67 2.47
N LYS A 61 -1.98 -8.71 1.63
CA LYS A 61 -1.00 -9.79 1.80
C LYS A 61 0.44 -9.29 1.67
N GLU A 62 0.73 -8.42 0.70
CA GLU A 62 2.06 -7.82 0.55
C GLU A 62 2.44 -6.99 1.78
N ASN A 63 1.50 -6.23 2.34
CA ASN A 63 1.71 -5.46 3.55
C ASN A 63 2.00 -6.35 4.78
N GLU A 64 1.34 -7.48 4.93
CA GLU A 64 1.64 -8.46 6.00
C GLU A 64 3.06 -9.01 5.86
N ASN A 65 3.43 -9.46 4.65
CA ASN A 65 4.78 -9.97 4.38
C ASN A 65 5.86 -8.89 4.63
N LEU A 66 5.58 -7.63 4.31
CA LEU A 66 6.52 -6.53 4.57
C LEU A 66 6.68 -6.26 6.07
N LYS A 67 5.61 -6.35 6.86
CA LYS A 67 5.68 -6.21 8.32
C LYS A 67 6.52 -7.31 8.95
N GLU A 68 6.35 -8.56 8.52
CA GLU A 68 7.16 -9.68 8.98
C GLU A 68 8.66 -9.44 8.69
N LYS A 69 8.99 -9.05 7.46
CA LYS A 69 10.39 -8.72 7.08
C LYS A 69 10.98 -7.57 7.89
N VAL A 70 10.19 -6.55 8.21
CA VAL A 70 10.65 -5.42 9.04
C VAL A 70 10.96 -5.90 10.46
N ASN A 71 10.09 -6.73 11.05
CA ASN A 71 10.32 -7.30 12.38
C ASN A 71 11.58 -8.18 12.41
N GLU A 72 11.74 -9.06 11.43
CA GLU A 72 12.95 -9.89 11.30
C GLU A 72 14.22 -9.05 11.18
N LEU A 73 14.16 -7.93 10.47
CA LEU A 73 15.29 -7.02 10.32
C LEU A 73 15.60 -6.30 11.64
N ASP A 74 14.58 -5.87 12.39
CA ASP A 74 14.72 -5.19 13.68
C ASP A 74 15.34 -6.11 14.74
N ASP A 75 14.94 -7.39 14.76
CA ASP A 75 15.54 -8.42 15.61
C ASP A 75 17.03 -8.59 15.30
N ARG A 76 17.39 -8.64 14.01
CA ARG A 76 18.79 -8.75 13.56
C ARG A 76 19.62 -7.51 13.92
N VAL A 77 19.06 -6.31 13.77
CA VAL A 77 19.72 -5.05 14.16
C VAL A 77 19.95 -5.03 15.67
N THR A 78 18.98 -5.47 16.46
CA THR A 78 19.09 -5.59 17.91
C THR A 78 20.18 -6.60 18.32
N GLU A 79 20.23 -7.76 17.68
CA GLU A 79 21.27 -8.77 17.93
C GLU A 79 22.68 -8.25 17.61
N LEU A 80 22.84 -7.58 16.46
CA LEU A 80 24.12 -6.99 16.05
C LEU A 80 24.57 -5.89 17.01
N THR A 81 23.65 -5.02 17.44
CA THR A 81 23.93 -3.97 18.43
C THR A 81 24.46 -4.58 19.73
N LYS A 82 23.79 -5.61 20.26
CA LYS A 82 24.26 -6.32 21.47
C LYS A 82 25.65 -6.92 21.31
N LYS A 83 25.95 -7.51 20.15
CA LYS A 83 27.30 -8.06 19.88
C LYS A 83 28.37 -6.98 19.87
N ILE A 84 28.09 -5.82 19.28
CA ILE A 84 28.99 -4.66 19.28
C ILE A 84 29.21 -4.15 20.70
N GLU A 85 28.16 -4.02 21.50
CA GLU A 85 28.27 -3.60 22.91
C GLU A 85 29.13 -4.55 23.73
N ILE A 86 28.99 -5.86 23.54
CA ILE A 86 29.85 -6.85 24.21
C ILE A 86 31.30 -6.68 23.77
N PHE A 87 31.57 -6.49 22.48
CA PHE A 87 32.92 -6.31 21.96
C PHE A 87 33.60 -5.04 22.48
N LEU A 88 32.86 -3.93 22.58
CA LEU A 88 33.41 -2.64 23.04
C LEU A 88 33.67 -2.56 24.56
N ASN A 89 33.01 -3.42 25.35
CA ASN A 89 33.15 -3.45 26.81
C ASN A 89 34.11 -4.55 27.31
N GLN A 90 34.85 -5.20 26.40
CA GLN A 90 35.98 -6.09 26.70
C GLN A 90 37.29 -5.31 26.77
#